data_AF-A0A3D3E712-F1
#
_entry.id   AF-A0A3D3E712-F1
#
_cell.length_a   1.000
_cell.length_b   1.000
_cell.length_c   1.000
_cell.angle_alpha   90.00
_cell.angle_beta   90.00
_cell.angle_gamma   90.00
#
_symmetry.space_group_name_H-M   'P 1'
#
loop_
_entity.id
_entity.type
_entity.pdbx_description
1 polymer ?
#
loop_
_entity_poly.entity_id
_entity_poly.type
_entity_poly.pdbx_seq_one_letter_code
_entity_poly.pdbx_strand_id
1 'polypeptide(L)'
;MQLLFAFIILSTITLIAVLLILVSKNSRSGKIREISNQYEWDYQEYLDFNNEIKNANFGLLNYSQNVIFRHELKAPHFSFFDCRAIEPSGIHNSSVILSYLKLEPQFLNLHASFSPIQNTMQSPEDNNQARLRHMQKLSIVSTHYAFEEYQLHSNNPHLLEIFIQQHIKESGRENNLSTWLLAHPHLHIEISNGILLAYQPNCLLDEASIAPAINAVIDVSKCLNKPL
;
A
#
# COMPACT_ATOMS: atom_id res chain seq x y z
N MET A 1 15.07 -56.75 -10.90
CA MET A 1 15.88 -55.52 -11.07
C MET A 1 15.09 -54.36 -11.66
N GLN A 2 14.42 -54.51 -12.82
CA GLN A 2 13.62 -53.40 -13.42
C GLN A 2 12.52 -52.85 -12.50
N LEU A 3 11.76 -53.71 -11.81
CA LEU A 3 10.73 -53.30 -10.85
C LEU A 3 11.30 -52.50 -9.65
N LEU A 4 12.48 -52.88 -9.15
CA LEU A 4 13.17 -52.17 -8.07
C LEU A 4 13.61 -50.76 -8.54
N PHE A 5 14.19 -50.67 -9.75
CA PHE A 5 14.58 -49.38 -10.33
C PHE A 5 13.37 -48.47 -10.58
N ALA A 6 12.26 -49.01 -11.10
CA ALA A 6 11.03 -48.25 -11.30
C ALA A 6 10.47 -47.72 -9.97
N PHE A 7 10.49 -48.54 -8.91
CA PHE A 7 10.07 -48.12 -7.57
C PHE A 7 10.95 -47.01 -6.99
N ILE A 8 12.28 -47.14 -7.10
CA ILE A 8 13.22 -46.11 -6.63
C ILE A 8 13.00 -44.79 -7.37
N ILE A 9 12.86 -44.83 -8.71
CA ILE A 9 12.61 -43.63 -9.52
C ILE A 9 11.30 -42.97 -9.10
N LEU A 10 10.21 -43.73 -9.00
CA LEU A 10 8.89 -43.19 -8.65
C LEU A 10 8.88 -42.61 -7.23
N SER A 11 9.50 -43.30 -6.27
CA SER A 11 9.63 -42.82 -4.89
C SER A 11 10.44 -41.52 -4.82
N THR A 12 11.51 -41.40 -5.63
CA THR A 12 12.34 -40.21 -5.67
C THR A 12 11.59 -39.02 -6.26
N ILE A 13 10.87 -39.22 -7.37
CA ILE A 13 10.01 -38.19 -7.98
C ILE A 13 8.94 -37.73 -6.98
N THR A 14 8.30 -38.67 -6.29
CA THR A 14 7.27 -38.36 -5.30
C THR A 14 7.83 -37.55 -4.14
N LEU A 15 9.00 -37.94 -3.62
CA LEU A 15 9.68 -37.20 -2.55
C LEU A 15 10.03 -35.77 -2.98
N ILE A 16 10.58 -35.59 -4.18
CA ILE A 16 10.91 -34.27 -4.74
C ILE A 16 9.63 -33.43 -4.89
N ALA A 17 8.54 -34.02 -5.40
CA ALA A 17 7.27 -33.31 -5.55
C ALA A 17 6.71 -32.84 -4.20
N VAL A 18 6.72 -33.70 -3.18
CA VAL A 18 6.28 -33.35 -1.82
C VAL A 18 7.14 -32.23 -1.24
N LEU A 19 8.47 -32.30 -1.40
CA LEU A 19 9.38 -31.24 -0.95
C LEU A 19 9.10 -29.90 -1.65
N LEU A 20 8.90 -29.91 -2.97
CA LEU A 20 8.57 -28.70 -3.72
C LEU A 20 7.24 -28.09 -3.27
N ILE A 21 6.23 -28.91 -2.97
CA ILE A 21 4.95 -28.44 -2.43
C ILE A 21 5.13 -27.79 -1.05
N LEU A 22 5.92 -28.40 -0.16
CA LEU A 22 6.20 -27.83 1.18
C LEU A 22 6.95 -26.51 1.10
N VAL A 23 7.95 -26.41 0.22
CA VAL A 23 8.70 -25.16 -0.03
C VAL A 23 7.79 -24.08 -0.62
N SER A 24 6.92 -24.46 -1.56
CA SER A 24 5.96 -23.54 -2.17
C SER A 24 4.95 -23.00 -1.14
N LYS A 25 4.40 -23.86 -0.27
CA LYS A 25 3.48 -23.42 0.79
C LYS A 25 4.13 -22.49 1.80
N ASN A 26 5.38 -22.76 2.19
CA ASN A 26 6.09 -21.90 3.14
C ASN A 26 6.67 -20.62 2.49
N SER A 27 6.53 -20.46 1.18
CA SER A 27 6.90 -19.23 0.48
C SER A 27 5.88 -18.13 0.75
N ARG A 28 6.31 -16.87 0.61
CA ARG A 28 5.43 -15.70 0.68
C ARG A 28 4.25 -15.80 -0.28
N SER A 29 4.48 -16.26 -1.51
CA SER A 29 3.42 -16.51 -2.51
C SER A 29 2.41 -17.56 -2.05
N GLY A 30 2.87 -18.65 -1.42
CA GLY A 30 2.00 -19.70 -0.89
C GLY A 30 1.10 -19.18 0.24
N LYS A 31 1.71 -18.46 1.18
CA LYS A 31 1.05 -17.84 2.33
C LYS A 31 0.02 -16.79 1.94
N ILE A 32 0.35 -15.90 1.01
CA ILE A 32 -0.61 -14.90 0.51
C ILE A 32 -1.75 -15.57 -0.26
N ARG A 33 -1.48 -16.62 -1.03
CA ARG A 33 -2.52 -17.39 -1.71
C ARG A 33 -3.45 -18.11 -0.73
N GLU A 34 -2.96 -18.56 0.43
CA GLU A 34 -3.82 -19.11 1.48
C GLU A 34 -4.77 -18.05 2.05
N ILE A 35 -4.28 -16.82 2.26
CA ILE A 35 -5.12 -15.68 2.65
C ILE A 35 -6.17 -15.39 1.58
N SER A 36 -5.78 -15.36 0.30
CA SER A 36 -6.73 -15.11 -0.79
C SER A 36 -7.86 -16.14 -0.81
N ASN A 37 -7.54 -17.41 -0.61
CA ASN A 37 -8.54 -18.48 -0.54
C ASN A 37 -9.44 -18.36 0.70
N GLN A 38 -8.89 -17.95 1.85
CA GLN A 38 -9.65 -17.79 3.10
C GLN A 38 -10.68 -16.65 3.00
N TYR A 39 -10.33 -15.54 2.35
CA TYR A 39 -11.15 -14.34 2.27
C TYR A 39 -11.86 -14.17 0.91
N GLU A 40 -11.77 -15.16 0.02
CA GLU A 40 -12.33 -15.14 -1.34
C GLU A 40 -11.87 -13.92 -2.17
N TRP A 41 -10.58 -13.59 -2.06
CA TRP A 41 -9.95 -12.53 -2.84
C TRP A 41 -9.19 -13.09 -4.05
N ASP A 42 -9.06 -12.27 -5.08
CA ASP A 42 -8.29 -12.64 -6.27
C ASP A 42 -6.79 -12.51 -5.97
N TYR A 43 -6.02 -13.57 -6.27
CA TYR A 43 -4.57 -13.57 -6.13
C TYR A 43 -3.86 -13.57 -7.48
N GLN A 44 -2.87 -12.68 -7.63
CA GLN A 44 -1.93 -12.69 -8.75
C GLN A 44 -0.49 -12.55 -8.26
N GLU A 45 0.46 -13.19 -8.95
CA GLU A 45 1.86 -13.12 -8.53
C GLU A 45 2.49 -11.75 -8.77
N TYR A 46 2.00 -11.01 -9.76
CA TYR A 46 2.49 -9.70 -10.16
C TYR A 46 1.31 -8.74 -10.27
N LEU A 47 1.52 -7.49 -9.87
CA LEU A 47 0.52 -6.43 -9.96
C LEU A 47 0.20 -6.10 -11.43
N ASP A 48 -1.08 -6.07 -11.77
CA ASP A 48 -1.54 -5.57 -13.07
C ASP A 48 -1.74 -4.04 -13.05
N PHE A 49 -0.75 -3.30 -13.58
CA PHE A 49 -0.82 -1.84 -13.67
C PHE A 49 -1.83 -1.36 -14.70
N ASN A 50 -3.05 -1.11 -14.24
CA ASN A 50 -4.06 -0.42 -15.03
C ASN A 50 -3.74 1.08 -15.20
N ASN A 51 -4.46 1.74 -16.11
CA ASN A 51 -4.27 3.18 -16.36
C ASN A 51 -4.65 4.05 -15.16
N GLU A 52 -5.56 3.61 -14.29
CA GLU A 52 -6.01 4.37 -13.12
C GLU A 52 -4.89 4.54 -12.09
N ILE A 53 -4.19 3.44 -11.76
CA ILE A 53 -3.05 3.44 -10.83
C ILE A 53 -1.89 4.28 -11.40
N LYS A 54 -1.63 4.16 -12.72
CA LYS A 54 -0.60 4.99 -13.38
C LYS A 54 -0.94 6.47 -13.33
N ASN A 55 -2.19 6.83 -13.60
CA ASN A 55 -2.66 8.21 -13.58
C ASN A 55 -2.69 8.82 -12.18
N ALA A 56 -2.83 7.99 -11.13
CA ALA A 56 -2.73 8.45 -9.74
C ALA A 56 -1.31 8.96 -9.39
N ASN A 57 -0.28 8.55 -10.14
CA ASN A 57 1.07 9.10 -10.04
C ASN A 57 1.67 9.04 -8.61
N PHE A 58 1.42 7.95 -7.89
CA PHE A 58 1.88 7.77 -6.51
C PHE A 58 3.41 7.75 -6.38
N GLY A 59 3.91 8.31 -5.29
CA GLY A 59 5.35 8.52 -5.08
C GLY A 59 6.09 7.20 -4.99
N LEU A 60 5.57 6.27 -4.19
CA LEU A 60 6.13 4.91 -4.04
C LEU A 60 6.20 4.15 -5.36
N LEU A 61 5.22 4.32 -6.25
CA LEU A 61 5.16 3.61 -7.52
C LEU A 61 6.13 4.18 -8.56
N ASN A 62 6.54 5.43 -8.38
CA ASN A 62 7.51 6.13 -9.21
C ASN A 62 8.90 6.21 -8.57
N TYR A 63 9.07 5.57 -7.41
CA TYR A 63 10.22 5.74 -6.54
C TYR A 63 11.54 5.32 -7.21
N SER A 64 11.54 4.15 -7.87
CA SER A 64 12.70 3.59 -8.57
C SER A 64 12.36 3.08 -9.97
N GLN A 65 13.34 3.13 -10.88
CA GLN A 65 13.26 2.47 -12.19
C GLN A 65 13.30 0.94 -12.09
N ASN A 66 13.83 0.42 -10.98
CA ASN A 66 13.94 -1.01 -10.69
C ASN A 66 13.01 -1.37 -9.52
N VAL A 67 11.72 -1.29 -9.78
CA VAL A 67 10.67 -1.66 -8.82
C VAL A 67 9.94 -2.91 -9.30
N ILE A 68 9.67 -3.82 -8.36
CA ILE A 68 8.96 -5.06 -8.59
C ILE A 68 7.78 -5.11 -7.64
N PHE A 69 6.59 -5.33 -8.18
CA PHE A 69 5.35 -5.45 -7.42
C PHE A 69 4.84 -6.88 -7.52
N ARG A 70 4.63 -7.52 -6.37
CA ARG A 70 4.28 -8.95 -6.28
C ARG A 70 3.20 -9.22 -5.26
N HIS A 71 2.66 -10.42 -5.36
CA HIS A 71 1.68 -10.98 -4.43
C HIS A 71 0.43 -10.08 -4.31
N GLU A 72 -0.14 -9.73 -5.47
CA GLU A 72 -1.36 -8.92 -5.50
C GLU A 72 -2.54 -9.72 -4.92
N LEU A 73 -3.23 -9.12 -3.96
CA LEU A 73 -4.57 -9.48 -3.53
C LEU A 73 -5.53 -8.40 -3.99
N LYS A 74 -6.64 -8.79 -4.61
CA LYS A 74 -7.59 -7.83 -5.18
C LYS A 74 -9.03 -8.18 -4.80
N ALA A 75 -9.80 -7.12 -4.54
CA ALA A 75 -11.25 -7.15 -4.39
C ALA A 75 -11.85 -5.85 -4.96
N PRO A 76 -13.19 -5.71 -5.06
CA PRO A 76 -13.82 -4.53 -5.68
C PRO A 76 -13.45 -3.18 -5.05
N HIS A 77 -13.01 -3.15 -3.80
CA HIS A 77 -12.75 -1.91 -3.04
C HIS A 77 -11.29 -1.71 -2.66
N PHE A 78 -10.42 -2.69 -2.90
CA PHE A 78 -9.01 -2.57 -2.54
C PHE A 78 -8.10 -3.42 -3.44
N SER A 79 -6.83 -3.06 -3.46
CA SER A 79 -5.74 -3.93 -3.92
C SER A 79 -4.61 -3.88 -2.89
N PHE A 80 -4.03 -5.03 -2.56
CA PHE A 80 -2.86 -5.16 -1.71
C PHE A 80 -1.73 -5.78 -2.50
N PHE A 81 -0.49 -5.34 -2.31
CA PHE A 81 0.68 -5.97 -2.93
C PHE A 81 1.95 -5.65 -2.16
N ASP A 82 2.97 -6.49 -2.33
CA ASP A 82 4.32 -6.22 -1.87
C ASP A 82 5.09 -5.44 -2.95
N CYS A 83 5.71 -4.34 -2.55
CA CYS A 83 6.59 -3.50 -3.36
C CYS A 83 8.04 -3.73 -2.95
N ARG A 84 8.90 -4.03 -3.92
CA ARG A 84 10.36 -4.08 -3.75
C ARG A 84 11.01 -3.10 -4.70
N ALA A 85 11.58 -2.02 -4.16
CA ALA A 85 12.36 -1.05 -4.92
C ALA A 85 13.86 -1.27 -4.66
N ILE A 86 14.66 -1.25 -5.74
CA ILE A 86 16.12 -1.33 -5.65
C ILE A 86 16.69 0.05 -5.95
N GLU A 87 17.47 0.58 -5.02
CA GLU A 87 18.13 1.89 -5.10
C GLU A 87 19.63 1.78 -4.83
N PRO A 88 20.44 2.78 -5.20
CA PRO A 88 21.85 2.84 -4.82
C PRO A 88 22.08 2.79 -3.29
N SER A 89 21.12 3.28 -2.51
CA SER A 89 21.10 3.25 -1.03
C SER A 89 20.77 1.87 -0.45
N GLY A 90 20.12 0.98 -1.21
CA GLY A 90 19.72 -0.34 -0.73
C GLY A 90 18.45 -0.87 -1.36
N ILE A 91 17.92 -1.95 -0.78
CA ILE A 91 16.65 -2.57 -1.18
C ILE A 91 15.58 -2.15 -0.18
N HIS A 92 14.52 -1.54 -0.69
CA HIS A 92 13.36 -1.12 0.08
C HIS A 92 12.21 -2.09 -0.18
N ASN A 93 11.64 -2.66 0.88
CA ASN A 93 10.49 -3.57 0.78
C ASN A 93 9.34 -3.04 1.62
N SER A 94 8.16 -2.87 1.01
CA SER A 94 6.97 -2.39 1.69
C SER A 94 5.75 -3.15 1.23
N SER A 95 4.84 -3.48 2.13
CA SER A 95 3.48 -3.86 1.74
C SER A 95 2.64 -2.61 1.53
N VAL A 96 1.83 -2.61 0.48
CA VAL A 96 1.04 -1.47 0.02
C VAL A 96 -0.42 -1.88 -0.01
N ILE A 97 -1.30 -1.00 0.46
CA ILE A 97 -2.75 -1.15 0.35
C ILE A 97 -3.29 0.04 -0.44
N LEU A 98 -4.00 -0.25 -1.52
CA LEU A 98 -4.80 0.70 -2.28
C LEU A 98 -6.26 0.53 -1.90
N SER A 99 -6.98 1.63 -1.70
CA SER A 99 -8.42 1.66 -1.50
C SER A 99 -9.06 2.64 -2.49
N TYR A 100 -10.12 2.20 -3.16
CA TYR A 100 -10.80 2.97 -4.20
C TYR A 100 -11.92 3.82 -3.58
N LEU A 101 -11.72 5.14 -3.59
CA LEU A 101 -12.58 6.12 -2.96
C LEU A 101 -13.68 6.61 -3.92
N LYS A 102 -14.88 6.82 -3.37
CA LYS A 102 -16.00 7.52 -4.02
C LYS A 102 -16.02 8.97 -3.54
N LEU A 103 -15.10 9.76 -4.08
CA LEU A 103 -14.97 11.18 -3.76
C LEU A 103 -16.02 12.03 -4.49
N GLU A 104 -16.30 13.22 -3.95
CA GLU A 104 -17.03 14.23 -4.70
C GLU A 104 -16.23 14.68 -5.94
N PRO A 105 -16.90 15.04 -7.05
CA PRO A 105 -16.22 15.41 -8.30
C PRO A 105 -15.14 16.49 -8.15
N GLN A 106 -15.34 17.44 -7.21
CA GLN A 106 -14.38 18.50 -6.94
C GLN A 106 -13.03 18.00 -6.41
N PHE A 107 -13.00 16.83 -5.76
CA PHE A 107 -11.80 16.25 -5.17
C PHE A 107 -11.11 15.20 -6.06
N LEU A 108 -11.66 14.86 -7.23
CA LEU A 108 -11.05 13.83 -8.10
C LEU A 108 -9.64 14.21 -8.58
N ASN A 109 -9.38 15.51 -8.76
CA ASN A 109 -8.07 16.02 -9.15
C ASN A 109 -7.17 16.38 -7.96
N LEU A 110 -7.61 16.12 -6.72
CA LEU A 110 -6.79 16.34 -5.53
C LEU A 110 -5.68 15.29 -5.49
N HIS A 111 -4.45 15.74 -5.33
CA HIS A 111 -3.31 14.90 -5.00
C HIS A 111 -2.72 15.40 -3.69
N ALA A 112 -2.83 14.61 -2.64
CA ALA A 112 -2.35 14.91 -1.30
C ALA A 112 -1.45 13.79 -0.77
N SER A 113 -0.41 14.15 -0.04
CA SER A 113 0.49 13.22 0.65
C SER A 113 0.60 13.62 2.11
N PHE A 114 0.47 12.62 2.99
CA PHE A 114 0.63 12.72 4.44
C PHE A 114 1.80 11.82 4.82
N SER A 115 2.93 12.43 5.14
CA SER A 115 4.15 11.73 5.55
C SER A 115 4.43 12.02 7.03
N PRO A 116 4.73 11.03 7.88
CA PRO A 116 5.15 11.29 9.26
C PRO A 116 6.36 12.23 9.32
N ILE A 117 6.36 13.16 10.27
CA ILE A 117 7.53 13.98 10.58
C ILE A 117 8.53 13.09 11.34
N GLN A 118 9.51 12.53 10.63
CA GLN A 118 10.55 11.73 11.29
C GLN A 118 11.46 12.64 12.13
N ASN A 119 11.61 12.32 13.42
CA ASN A 119 12.52 13.02 14.34
C ASN A 119 13.97 12.52 14.28
N THR A 120 14.33 11.68 13.30
CA THR A 120 15.65 11.06 13.21
C THR A 120 16.40 11.53 11.97
N MET A 121 17.58 12.12 12.22
CA MET A 121 18.61 12.51 11.26
C MET A 121 18.52 11.82 9.89
N GLN A 122 18.05 12.58 8.90
CA GLN A 122 18.27 12.45 7.45
C GLN A 122 18.81 11.09 7.01
N SER A 123 17.90 10.15 6.78
CA SER A 123 18.22 9.01 5.92
C SER A 123 18.39 9.54 4.46
N PRO A 124 19.11 8.83 3.58
CA PRO A 124 19.20 9.16 2.16
C PRO A 124 17.84 9.28 1.42
N GLU A 125 16.74 8.89 2.07
CA GLU A 125 15.37 8.92 1.54
C GLU A 125 14.84 10.36 1.30
N ASP A 126 15.37 11.39 1.99
CA ASP A 126 14.87 12.77 1.90
C ASP A 126 15.00 13.38 0.49
N ASN A 127 16.13 13.15 -0.19
CA ASN A 127 16.37 13.70 -1.53
C ASN A 127 15.48 13.03 -2.60
N ASN A 128 15.26 11.72 -2.47
CA ASN A 128 14.39 10.99 -3.39
C ASN A 128 12.93 11.39 -3.19
N GLN A 129 12.47 11.53 -1.95
CA GLN A 129 11.12 11.99 -1.66
C GLN A 129 10.89 13.43 -2.16
N ALA A 130 11.84 14.35 -1.95
CA ALA A 130 11.73 15.72 -2.48
C ALA A 130 11.67 15.74 -4.03
N ARG A 131 12.50 14.93 -4.70
CA ARG A 131 12.47 14.77 -6.16
C ARG A 131 11.11 14.25 -6.64
N LEU A 132 10.56 13.24 -5.97
CA LEU A 132 9.27 12.65 -6.33
C LEU A 132 8.13 13.64 -6.14
N ARG A 133 8.08 14.33 -4.98
CA ARG A 133 7.10 15.40 -4.74
C ARG A 133 7.16 16.49 -5.80
N HIS A 134 8.37 16.84 -6.26
CA HIS A 134 8.55 17.79 -7.36
C HIS A 134 7.98 17.25 -8.69
N MET A 135 8.27 15.99 -9.06
CA MET A 135 7.70 15.35 -10.25
C MET A 135 6.18 15.23 -10.19
N GLN A 136 5.63 15.03 -8.99
CA GLN A 136 4.19 14.98 -8.72
C GLN A 136 3.54 16.37 -8.66
N LYS A 137 4.34 17.46 -8.73
CA LYS A 137 3.92 18.86 -8.59
C LYS A 137 3.23 19.14 -7.24
N LEU A 138 3.72 18.51 -6.17
CA LEU A 138 3.22 18.72 -4.82
C LEU A 138 4.01 19.83 -4.13
N SER A 139 3.28 20.78 -3.55
CA SER A 139 3.83 21.82 -2.68
C SER A 139 3.57 21.50 -1.21
N ILE A 140 4.49 21.92 -0.34
CA ILE A 140 4.30 21.82 1.11
C ILE A 140 3.08 22.64 1.55
N VAL A 141 2.28 22.08 2.45
CA VAL A 141 1.13 22.75 3.06
C VAL A 141 1.50 23.17 4.48
N SER A 142 0.96 24.30 4.95
CA SER A 142 1.12 24.73 6.34
C SER A 142 0.63 23.66 7.30
N THR A 143 1.30 23.52 8.44
CA THR A 143 0.90 22.56 9.49
C THR A 143 -0.57 22.74 9.85
N HIS A 144 -1.31 21.64 9.80
CA HIS A 144 -2.73 21.61 10.13
C HIS A 144 -2.91 21.02 11.54
N TYR A 145 -3.77 21.63 12.37
CA TYR A 145 -3.95 21.26 13.79
C TYR A 145 -4.36 19.79 14.00
N ALA A 146 -5.01 19.18 13.02
CA ALA A 146 -5.43 17.78 13.08
C ALA A 146 -4.32 16.77 12.70
N PHE A 147 -3.18 17.26 12.21
CA PHE A 147 -2.10 16.45 11.63
C PHE A 147 -0.72 16.97 12.07
N GLU A 148 -0.57 17.31 13.35
CA GLU A 148 0.67 17.94 13.88
C GLU A 148 1.91 17.08 13.70
N GLU A 149 1.77 15.75 13.72
CA GLU A 149 2.85 14.78 13.54
C GLU A 149 3.14 14.44 12.07
N TYR A 150 2.45 15.08 11.13
CA TYR A 150 2.55 14.80 9.70
C TYR A 150 2.93 16.04 8.90
N GLN A 151 3.76 15.83 7.89
CA GLN A 151 4.06 16.82 6.86
C GLN A 151 3.14 16.57 5.66
N LEU A 152 2.33 17.59 5.35
CA LEU A 152 1.35 17.54 4.29
C LEU A 152 1.91 18.18 3.02
N HIS A 153 1.68 17.53 1.88
CA HIS A 153 1.95 18.08 0.57
C HIS A 153 0.73 17.94 -0.32
N SER A 154 0.48 18.93 -1.19
CA SER A 154 -0.66 18.91 -2.10
C SER A 154 -0.36 19.61 -3.41
N ASN A 155 -1.00 19.15 -4.49
CA ASN A 155 -1.05 19.89 -5.76
C ASN A 155 -1.96 21.13 -5.67
N ASN A 156 -2.87 21.16 -4.70
CA ASN A 156 -3.77 22.26 -4.43
C ASN A 156 -4.03 22.38 -2.91
N PRO A 157 -3.21 23.19 -2.19
CA PRO A 157 -3.33 23.34 -0.74
C PRO A 157 -4.72 23.81 -0.28
N HIS A 158 -5.37 24.70 -1.04
CA HIS A 158 -6.70 25.21 -0.69
C HIS A 158 -7.77 24.11 -0.80
N LEU A 159 -7.73 23.30 -1.85
CA LEU A 159 -8.66 22.18 -2.01
C LEU A 159 -8.44 21.10 -0.95
N LEU A 160 -7.19 20.85 -0.56
CA LEU A 160 -6.87 19.94 0.55
C LEU A 160 -7.46 20.43 1.88
N GLU A 161 -7.36 21.73 2.16
CA GLU A 161 -7.95 22.30 3.37
C GLU A 161 -9.47 22.10 3.41
N ILE A 162 -10.16 22.35 2.29
CA ILE A 162 -11.61 22.11 2.18
C ILE A 162 -11.93 20.63 2.42
N PHE A 163 -11.18 19.72 1.79
CA PHE A 163 -11.32 18.27 1.95
C PHE A 163 -11.19 17.83 3.42
N ILE A 164 -10.13 18.28 4.09
CA ILE A 164 -9.87 17.98 5.50
C ILE A 164 -10.98 18.53 6.39
N GLN A 165 -11.37 19.80 6.21
CA GLN A 165 -12.41 20.45 7.01
C GLN A 165 -13.78 19.77 6.84
N GLN A 166 -14.10 19.34 5.62
CA GLN A 166 -15.32 18.58 5.36
C GLN A 166 -15.31 17.27 6.15
N HIS A 167 -14.23 16.48 6.04
CA HIS A 167 -14.15 15.20 6.74
C HIS A 167 -14.11 15.33 8.26
N ILE A 168 -13.47 16.36 8.82
CA ILE A 168 -13.47 16.59 10.27
C ILE A 168 -14.87 16.97 10.78
N LYS A 169 -15.67 17.69 9.99
CA LYS A 169 -17.04 18.07 10.36
C LYS A 169 -18.03 16.91 10.24
N GLU A 170 -17.89 16.10 9.19
CA GLU A 170 -18.82 15.01 8.87
C GLU A 170 -18.52 13.73 9.66
N SER A 171 -17.24 13.46 9.93
CA SER A 171 -16.83 12.30 10.70
C SER A 171 -16.97 12.61 12.20
N GLY A 172 -17.78 11.83 12.91
CA GLY A 172 -17.78 11.86 14.38
C GLY A 172 -16.35 11.72 14.92
N ARG A 173 -16.07 12.29 16.11
CA ARG A 173 -14.72 12.43 16.69
C ARG A 173 -13.86 11.14 16.68
N GLU A 174 -14.50 9.97 16.69
CA GLU A 174 -13.83 8.67 16.85
C GLU A 174 -13.37 8.03 15.52
N ASN A 175 -13.92 8.42 14.36
CA ASN A 175 -13.67 7.75 13.08
C ASN A 175 -13.22 8.72 11.96
N ASN A 176 -12.40 9.71 12.27
CA ASN A 176 -11.86 10.63 11.25
C ASN A 176 -10.40 10.30 10.89
N LEU A 177 -9.96 10.73 9.71
CA LEU A 177 -8.62 10.45 9.18
C LEU A 177 -7.49 10.86 10.15
N SER A 178 -7.65 11.98 10.86
CA SER A 178 -6.68 12.45 11.85
C SER A 178 -6.53 11.49 13.02
N THR A 179 -7.63 11.06 13.65
CA THR A 179 -7.59 10.10 14.75
C THR A 179 -7.00 8.77 14.29
N TRP A 180 -7.33 8.34 13.07
CA TRP A 180 -6.79 7.11 12.51
C TRP A 180 -5.27 7.20 12.24
N LEU A 181 -4.78 8.33 11.71
CA LEU A 181 -3.35 8.54 11.51
C LEU A 181 -2.58 8.62 12.83
N LEU A 182 -3.16 9.22 13.88
CA LEU A 182 -2.55 9.20 15.22
C LEU A 182 -2.38 7.78 15.77
N ALA A 183 -3.26 6.84 15.42
CA ALA A 183 -3.12 5.43 15.79
C ALA A 183 -2.07 4.68 14.94
N HIS A 184 -1.62 5.26 13.82
CA HIS A 184 -0.69 4.65 12.87
C HIS A 184 0.47 5.60 12.50
N PRO A 185 1.30 6.04 13.48
CA PRO A 185 2.25 7.15 13.32
C PRO A 185 3.39 6.91 12.31
N HIS A 186 3.57 5.67 11.84
CA HIS A 186 4.61 5.31 10.86
C HIS A 186 4.07 5.18 9.44
N LEU A 187 2.77 5.36 9.26
CA LEU A 187 2.12 5.13 7.98
C LEU A 187 2.21 6.36 7.08
N HIS A 188 2.60 6.15 5.83
CA HIS A 188 2.50 7.13 4.78
C HIS A 188 1.19 6.93 4.02
N ILE A 189 0.46 8.03 3.82
CA ILE A 189 -0.76 8.05 3.02
C ILE A 189 -0.58 8.98 1.82
N GLU A 190 -1.02 8.53 0.65
CA GLU A 190 -1.22 9.37 -0.52
C GLU A 190 -2.66 9.21 -1.02
N ILE A 191 -3.31 10.32 -1.37
CA ILE A 191 -4.64 10.34 -2.00
C ILE A 191 -4.47 10.99 -3.36
N SER A 192 -4.83 10.27 -4.43
CA SER A 192 -4.75 10.79 -5.79
C SER A 192 -5.71 10.05 -6.70
N ASN A 193 -6.38 10.78 -7.60
CA ASN A 193 -7.27 10.21 -8.62
C ASN A 193 -8.35 9.26 -8.04
N GLY A 194 -8.91 9.62 -6.87
CA GLY A 194 -9.90 8.78 -6.19
C GLY A 194 -9.34 7.48 -5.60
N ILE A 195 -8.03 7.36 -5.41
CA ILE A 195 -7.39 6.20 -4.79
C ILE A 195 -6.64 6.68 -3.55
N LEU A 196 -6.81 5.97 -2.44
CA LEU A 196 -5.97 6.09 -1.25
C LEU A 196 -4.91 5.00 -1.28
N LEU A 197 -3.65 5.38 -1.19
CA LEU A 197 -2.52 4.49 -1.02
C LEU A 197 -2.02 4.61 0.41
N ALA A 198 -1.86 3.47 1.08
CA ALA A 198 -1.32 3.35 2.43
C ALA A 198 -0.13 2.38 2.44
N TYR A 199 0.99 2.80 3.04
CA TYR A 199 2.15 1.94 3.23
C TYR A 199 3.04 2.43 4.38
N GLN A 200 3.83 1.52 4.92
CA GLN A 200 4.94 1.88 5.80
C GLN A 200 6.26 1.60 5.08
N PRO A 201 7.17 2.58 4.97
CA PRO A 201 8.48 2.37 4.35
C PRO A 201 9.25 1.23 5.04
N ASN A 202 9.88 0.37 4.24
CA ASN A 202 10.73 -0.73 4.70
C ASN A 202 10.02 -1.75 5.63
N CYS A 203 8.69 -1.87 5.53
CA CYS A 203 7.88 -2.78 6.32
C CYS A 203 7.02 -3.68 5.43
N LEU A 204 7.29 -4.99 5.46
CA LEU A 204 6.41 -6.01 4.90
C LEU A 204 5.48 -6.52 6.00
N LEU A 205 4.18 -6.57 5.71
CA LEU A 205 3.19 -7.12 6.63
C LEU A 205 3.32 -8.65 6.69
N ASP A 206 3.33 -9.19 7.90
CA ASP A 206 3.22 -10.63 8.12
C ASP A 206 1.79 -11.13 7.81
N GLU A 207 1.63 -12.44 7.67
CA GLU A 207 0.36 -13.06 7.27
C GLU A 207 -0.81 -12.68 8.16
N ALA A 208 -0.57 -12.64 9.47
CA ALA A 208 -1.60 -12.33 10.46
C ALA A 208 -2.07 -10.87 10.37
N SER A 209 -1.22 -9.95 9.90
CA SER A 209 -1.53 -8.51 9.85
C SER A 209 -2.10 -8.04 8.52
N ILE A 210 -1.99 -8.82 7.43
CA ILE A 210 -2.48 -8.40 6.09
C ILE A 210 -3.97 -8.07 6.11
N ALA A 211 -4.82 -9.03 6.52
CA ALA A 211 -6.26 -8.81 6.51
C ALA A 211 -6.72 -7.72 7.49
N PRO A 212 -6.23 -7.67 8.75
CA PRO A 212 -6.51 -6.55 9.65
C PRO A 212 -6.10 -5.18 9.08
N ALA A 213 -4.92 -5.08 8.45
CA ALA A 213 -4.45 -3.82 7.87
C ALA A 213 -5.32 -3.38 6.69
N ILE A 214 -5.71 -4.31 5.80
CA ILE A 214 -6.65 -4.02 4.70
C ILE A 214 -7.97 -3.49 5.26
N ASN A 215 -8.53 -4.17 6.27
CA ASN A 215 -9.79 -3.73 6.90
C ASN A 215 -9.66 -2.34 7.53
N ALA A 216 -8.55 -2.05 8.22
CA ALA A 216 -8.30 -0.74 8.81
C ALA A 216 -8.25 0.38 7.76
N VAL A 217 -7.61 0.12 6.60
CA VAL A 217 -7.55 1.07 5.48
C VAL A 217 -8.93 1.25 4.82
N ILE A 218 -9.70 0.16 4.67
CA ILE A 218 -11.07 0.23 4.15
C ILE A 218 -11.97 1.03 5.08
N ASP A 219 -11.84 0.86 6.39
CA ASP A 219 -12.67 1.54 7.37
C ASP A 219 -12.44 3.06 7.35
N VAL A 220 -11.19 3.52 7.31
CA VAL A 220 -10.92 4.96 7.12
C VAL A 220 -11.37 5.46 5.75
N SER A 221 -11.29 4.62 4.71
CA SER A 221 -11.76 4.98 3.37
C SER A 221 -13.27 5.19 3.30
N LYS A 222 -14.06 4.45 4.10
CA LYS A 222 -15.51 4.67 4.21
C LYS A 222 -15.83 6.07 4.75
N CYS A 223 -15.02 6.57 5.67
CA CYS A 223 -15.17 7.92 6.24
C CYS A 223 -14.77 9.02 5.25
N LEU A 224 -13.91 8.71 4.29
CA LEU A 224 -13.50 9.61 3.21
C LEU A 224 -14.45 9.60 2.00
N ASN A 225 -15.26 8.55 1.86
CA ASN A 225 -16.26 8.47 0.80
C ASN A 225 -17.40 9.45 1.06
N LYS A 226 -18.00 9.95 -0.03
CA LYS A 226 -19.21 10.76 0.06
C LYS A 226 -20.28 9.97 0.85
N PRO A 227 -20.95 10.58 1.85
CA PRO A 227 -22.10 9.96 2.48
C PRO A 227 -23.18 9.71 1.42
N LEU A 228 -23.75 8.50 1.44
CA LEU A 228 -24.85 8.08 0.56
C LEU A 228 -26.08 8.99 0.72
#